data_AF-A0A968IGD7-F1
#
_entry.id   AF-A0A968IGD7-F1
#
_cell.length_a   1.000
_cell.length_b   1.000
_cell.length_c   1.000
_cell.angle_alpha   90.00
_cell.angle_beta   90.00
_cell.angle_gamma   90.00
#
_symmetry.space_group_name_H-M   'P 1'
#
loop_
_entity.id
_entity.type
_entity.pdbx_description
1 polymer ?
#
loop_
_entity_poly.entity_id
_entity_poly.type
_entity_poly.pdbx_seq_one_letter_code
_entity_poly.pdbx_strand_id
1 'polypeptide(L)'
;MKIQPETLTQTHENVMEILVLEELERQIKQYPEALTQYINKVEVCTFALNRLPALYASCEKGKNMQKLIGQKEYRDEIKKSVRQALAAIQRDPLRVSTPLISDLNEEYYAAVTALKNLQSLLEEENLLDYQELTWENLVTVMRHALAKAAWTGDAPQVISNNDCPRGSGEADGDSSEAVTQIGNWSDFRYFR
;
A
#
# COMPACT_ATOMS: atom_id res chain seq x y z
N MET A 1 16.80 20.72 -14.58
CA MET A 1 17.45 19.44 -14.25
C MET A 1 16.69 18.36 -15.01
N LYS A 2 17.29 17.75 -16.04
CA LYS A 2 16.61 16.72 -16.86
C LYS A 2 16.55 15.45 -16.03
N ILE A 3 15.33 14.99 -15.72
CA ILE A 3 15.10 13.72 -15.02
C ILE A 3 15.65 12.62 -15.94
N GLN A 4 16.64 11.88 -15.46
CA GLN A 4 17.17 10.72 -16.18
C GLN A 4 16.10 9.61 -16.17
N PRO A 5 15.90 8.89 -17.30
CA PRO A 5 14.83 7.90 -17.45
C PRO A 5 15.00 6.64 -16.56
N GLU A 6 16.12 6.50 -15.86
CA GLU A 6 16.45 5.35 -15.02
C GLU A 6 15.59 5.21 -13.74
N THR A 7 14.68 6.14 -13.43
CA THR A 7 13.90 6.15 -12.17
C THR A 7 12.39 5.91 -12.34
N LEU A 8 11.92 5.64 -13.56
CA LEU A 8 10.50 5.34 -13.80
C LEU A 8 10.25 3.84 -13.64
N THR A 9 9.59 3.46 -12.55
CA THR A 9 9.08 2.09 -12.36
C THR A 9 8.02 1.78 -13.40
N GLN A 10 8.33 0.87 -14.32
CA GLN A 10 7.36 0.36 -15.27
C GLN A 10 6.33 -0.52 -14.55
N THR A 11 5.05 -0.32 -14.86
CA THR A 11 3.95 -1.12 -14.31
C THR A 11 3.05 -1.65 -15.43
N HIS A 12 2.24 -2.64 -15.09
CA HIS A 12 1.22 -3.20 -15.95
C HIS A 12 -0.08 -3.23 -15.15
N GLU A 13 -1.20 -3.02 -15.83
CA GLU A 13 -2.52 -3.03 -15.20
C GLU A 13 -3.51 -3.84 -16.04
N ASN A 14 -4.46 -4.50 -15.37
CA ASN A 14 -5.57 -5.15 -16.03
C ASN A 14 -6.71 -4.15 -16.23
N VAL A 15 -6.97 -3.77 -17.48
CA VAL A 15 -8.02 -2.79 -17.82
C VAL A 15 -9.42 -3.29 -17.46
N MET A 16 -9.60 -4.60 -17.34
CA MET A 16 -10.88 -5.17 -16.91
C MET A 16 -11.23 -4.77 -15.47
N GLU A 17 -10.25 -4.53 -14.60
CA GLU A 17 -10.49 -4.07 -13.21
C GLU A 17 -11.22 -2.72 -13.20
N ILE A 18 -10.81 -1.80 -14.06
CA ILE A 18 -11.42 -0.47 -14.21
C ILE A 18 -12.87 -0.61 -14.70
N LEU A 19 -13.10 -1.41 -15.73
CA LEU A 19 -14.43 -1.59 -16.33
C LEU A 19 -15.40 -2.30 -15.40
N VAL A 20 -14.92 -3.30 -14.65
CA VAL A 20 -15.71 -4.00 -13.64
C VAL A 20 -16.09 -3.06 -12.49
N LEU A 21 -15.14 -2.24 -12.02
CA LEU A 21 -15.41 -1.25 -10.97
C LEU A 21 -16.44 -0.21 -11.44
N GLU A 22 -16.29 0.35 -12.65
CA GLU A 22 -17.24 1.30 -13.24
C GLU A 22 -18.67 0.69 -13.33
N GLU A 23 -18.79 -0.59 -13.70
CA GLU A 23 -20.07 -1.28 -13.77
C GLU A 23 -20.64 -1.60 -12.37
N LEU A 24 -19.78 -1.99 -11.42
CA LEU A 24 -20.16 -2.23 -10.04
C LEU A 24 -20.77 -0.98 -9.41
N GLU A 25 -20.12 0.16 -9.57
CA GLU A 25 -20.64 1.44 -9.07
C GLU A 25 -21.97 1.81 -9.72
N ARG A 26 -22.14 1.53 -11.02
CA ARG A 26 -23.40 1.75 -11.74
C ARG A 26 -24.53 0.89 -11.20
N GLN A 27 -24.28 -0.40 -10.93
CA GLN A 27 -25.30 -1.31 -10.39
C GLN A 27 -25.60 -1.02 -8.92
N ILE A 28 -24.58 -0.77 -8.09
CA ILE A 28 -24.75 -0.45 -6.66
C ILE A 28 -25.59 0.81 -6.45
N LYS A 29 -25.47 1.83 -7.31
CA LYS A 29 -26.31 3.04 -7.22
C LYS A 29 -27.82 2.77 -7.32
N GLN A 30 -28.22 1.60 -7.82
CA GLN A 30 -29.62 1.20 -7.92
C GLN A 30 -30.11 0.43 -6.68
N TYR A 31 -29.22 0.07 -5.76
CA TYR A 31 -29.58 -0.66 -4.53
C TYR A 31 -29.92 0.30 -3.38
N PRO A 32 -30.74 -0.15 -2.41
CA PRO A 32 -30.97 0.59 -1.17
C PRO A 32 -29.66 0.81 -0.41
N GLU A 33 -29.46 2.02 0.11
CA GLU A 33 -28.24 2.42 0.85
C GLU A 33 -27.95 1.50 2.04
N ALA A 34 -29.01 1.05 2.73
CA ALA A 34 -28.91 0.12 3.85
C ALA A 34 -28.29 -1.24 3.50
N LEU A 35 -28.36 -1.68 2.23
CA LEU A 35 -27.73 -2.92 1.77
C LEU A 35 -26.30 -2.66 1.28
N THR A 36 -26.09 -1.51 0.63
CA THR A 36 -24.80 -1.12 0.06
C THR A 36 -23.67 -1.08 1.09
N GLN A 37 -23.96 -0.70 2.35
CA GLN A 37 -22.97 -0.65 3.43
C GLN A 37 -22.37 -2.01 3.79
N TYR A 38 -23.09 -3.11 3.54
CA TYR A 38 -22.64 -4.47 3.88
C TYR A 38 -21.94 -5.18 2.71
N ILE A 39 -21.95 -4.59 1.51
CA ILE A 39 -21.36 -5.20 0.32
C ILE A 39 -19.87 -4.87 0.27
N ASN A 40 -19.03 -5.88 0.43
CA ASN A 40 -17.60 -5.74 0.20
C ASN A 40 -17.31 -5.64 -1.31
N LYS A 41 -17.07 -4.42 -1.79
CA LYS A 41 -16.78 -4.14 -3.22
C LYS A 41 -15.60 -4.95 -3.76
N VAL A 42 -14.56 -5.17 -2.95
CA VAL A 42 -13.36 -5.92 -3.37
C VAL A 42 -13.75 -7.34 -3.73
N GLU A 43 -14.54 -8.01 -2.89
CA GLU A 43 -15.02 -9.37 -3.17
C GLU A 43 -15.89 -9.43 -4.41
N VAL A 44 -16.78 -8.45 -4.61
CA VAL A 44 -17.63 -8.39 -5.81
C VAL A 44 -16.75 -8.29 -7.06
N CYS A 45 -15.76 -7.39 -7.04
CA CYS A 45 -14.80 -7.23 -8.13
C CYS A 45 -14.02 -8.53 -8.37
N THR A 46 -13.45 -9.15 -7.33
CA THR A 46 -12.68 -10.40 -7.46
C THR A 46 -13.55 -11.53 -8.02
N PHE A 47 -14.78 -11.67 -7.55
CA PHE A 47 -15.71 -12.68 -8.05
C PHE A 47 -16.05 -12.48 -9.53
N ALA A 48 -16.23 -11.25 -9.97
CA ALA A 48 -16.50 -10.92 -11.37
C ALA A 48 -15.25 -11.12 -12.24
N LEU A 49 -14.09 -10.61 -11.81
CA LEU A 49 -12.83 -10.67 -12.56
C LEU A 49 -12.36 -12.11 -12.80
N ASN A 50 -12.57 -13.01 -11.84
CA ASN A 50 -12.23 -14.43 -11.99
C ASN A 50 -13.05 -15.15 -13.09
N ARG A 51 -14.04 -14.49 -13.69
CA ARG A 51 -14.88 -15.03 -14.76
C ARG A 51 -14.74 -14.27 -16.08
N LEU A 52 -13.95 -13.21 -16.11
CA LEU A 52 -13.76 -12.36 -17.26
C LEU A 52 -12.35 -12.53 -17.82
N PRO A 53 -12.15 -12.36 -19.14
CA PRO A 53 -10.81 -12.35 -19.70
C PRO A 53 -10.01 -11.15 -19.17
N ALA A 54 -8.74 -11.39 -18.83
CA ALA A 54 -7.83 -10.34 -18.41
C ALA A 54 -7.35 -9.53 -19.63
N LEU A 55 -7.44 -8.20 -19.56
CA LEU A 55 -7.01 -7.28 -20.60
C LEU A 55 -5.85 -6.43 -20.09
N TYR A 56 -4.65 -7.00 -20.09
CA TYR A 56 -3.47 -6.30 -19.61
C TYR A 56 -2.95 -5.26 -20.59
N ALA A 57 -2.46 -4.15 -20.03
CA ALA A 57 -1.73 -3.12 -20.75
C ALA A 57 -0.50 -2.67 -19.96
N SER A 58 0.61 -2.45 -20.67
CA SER A 58 1.87 -1.92 -20.12
C SER A 58 2.16 -0.48 -20.57
N CYS A 59 1.29 0.09 -21.40
CA CYS A 59 1.43 1.45 -21.90
C CYS A 59 0.07 2.12 -22.07
N GLU A 60 0.04 3.46 -22.03
CA GLU A 60 -1.19 4.24 -22.07
C GLU A 60 -2.00 4.03 -23.37
N LYS A 61 -1.32 3.97 -24.52
CA LYS A 61 -1.97 3.67 -25.80
C LYS A 61 -2.63 2.28 -25.79
N GLY A 62 -1.94 1.29 -25.23
CA GLY A 62 -2.46 -0.06 -25.05
C GLY A 62 -3.66 -0.08 -24.10
N LYS A 63 -3.58 0.64 -22.99
CA LYS A 63 -4.67 0.79 -22.02
C LYS A 63 -5.95 1.31 -22.69
N ASN A 64 -5.83 2.38 -23.47
CA ASN A 64 -6.96 2.98 -24.17
C ASN A 64 -7.57 2.03 -25.21
N MET A 65 -6.74 1.30 -25.96
CA MET A 65 -7.21 0.29 -26.91
C MET A 65 -7.94 -0.86 -26.21
N GLN A 66 -7.37 -1.39 -25.13
CA GLN A 66 -8.00 -2.45 -24.34
C GLN A 66 -9.30 -1.98 -23.69
N LYS A 67 -9.38 -0.72 -23.27
CA LYS A 67 -10.61 -0.13 -22.74
C LYS A 67 -11.72 -0.13 -23.78
N LEU A 68 -11.42 0.26 -25.02
CA LEU A 68 -12.38 0.24 -26.13
C LEU A 68 -12.85 -1.19 -26.46
N ILE A 69 -11.93 -2.16 -26.49
CA ILE A 69 -12.24 -3.58 -26.70
C ILE A 69 -13.17 -4.07 -25.58
N GLY A 70 -12.79 -3.84 -24.32
CA GLY A 70 -13.60 -4.18 -23.14
C GLY A 70 -15.03 -3.62 -23.21
N GLN A 71 -15.17 -2.35 -23.59
CA GLN A 71 -16.46 -1.68 -23.71
C GLN A 71 -17.31 -2.15 -24.89
N LYS A 72 -16.70 -2.64 -25.97
CA LYS A 72 -17.40 -3.07 -27.18
C LYS A 72 -17.78 -4.55 -27.13
N GLU A 73 -16.84 -5.39 -26.73
CA GLU A 73 -16.95 -6.85 -26.83
C GLU A 73 -17.44 -7.48 -25.52
N TYR A 74 -16.96 -6.98 -24.37
CA TYR A 74 -17.19 -7.63 -23.08
C TYR A 74 -18.26 -6.94 -22.22
N ARG A 75 -18.88 -5.86 -22.69
CA ARG A 75 -19.83 -5.06 -21.90
C ARG A 75 -20.95 -5.88 -21.26
N ASP A 76 -21.57 -6.76 -22.03
CA ASP A 76 -22.70 -7.55 -21.53
C ASP A 76 -22.25 -8.68 -20.59
N GLU A 77 -21.06 -9.24 -20.83
CA GLU A 77 -20.44 -10.22 -19.95
C GLU A 77 -20.01 -9.60 -18.61
N ILE A 78 -19.44 -8.39 -18.64
CA ILE A 78 -19.10 -7.61 -17.45
C ILE A 78 -20.37 -7.35 -16.62
N LYS A 79 -21.43 -6.82 -17.25
CA LYS A 79 -22.73 -6.59 -16.59
C LYS A 79 -23.28 -7.85 -15.93
N LYS A 80 -23.25 -8.97 -16.65
CA LYS A 80 -23.73 -10.26 -16.17
C LYS A 80 -22.90 -10.76 -14.98
N SER A 81 -21.58 -10.69 -15.09
CA SER A 81 -20.65 -11.16 -14.06
C SER A 81 -20.76 -10.34 -12.78
N VAL A 82 -20.85 -9.01 -12.88
CA VAL A 82 -21.08 -8.11 -11.73
C VAL A 82 -22.43 -8.40 -11.06
N ARG A 83 -23.49 -8.63 -11.84
CA ARG A 83 -24.80 -8.97 -11.29
C ARG A 83 -24.79 -10.30 -10.54
N GLN A 84 -24.11 -11.31 -11.09
CA GLN A 84 -23.93 -12.60 -10.44
C GLN A 84 -23.09 -12.47 -9.16
N ALA A 85 -22.07 -11.61 -9.17
CA ALA A 85 -21.23 -11.32 -8.01
C ALA A 85 -22.03 -10.71 -6.86
N LEU A 86 -22.82 -9.67 -7.16
CA LEU A 86 -23.71 -9.05 -6.19
C LEU A 86 -24.71 -10.05 -5.60
N ALA A 87 -25.35 -10.87 -6.45
CA ALA A 87 -26.28 -11.89 -5.99
C ALA A 87 -25.63 -12.98 -5.12
N ALA A 88 -24.40 -13.39 -5.45
CA ALA A 88 -23.65 -14.39 -4.69
C ALA A 88 -23.27 -13.88 -3.29
N ILE A 89 -22.84 -12.62 -3.19
CA ILE A 89 -22.44 -12.00 -1.91
C ILE A 89 -23.65 -11.68 -1.06
N GLN A 90 -24.76 -11.22 -1.65
CA GLN A 90 -26.01 -11.00 -0.94
C GLN A 90 -26.61 -12.28 -0.34
N ARG A 91 -26.34 -13.44 -0.95
CA ARG A 91 -26.82 -14.72 -0.45
C ARG A 91 -26.18 -15.11 0.90
N ASP A 92 -24.96 -14.65 1.16
CA ASP A 92 -24.24 -14.92 2.41
C ASP A 92 -23.54 -13.67 2.96
N PRO A 93 -24.30 -12.70 3.50
CA PRO A 93 -23.74 -11.42 3.98
C PRO A 93 -22.89 -11.55 5.24
N LEU A 94 -23.00 -12.66 5.97
CA LEU A 94 -22.26 -12.93 7.20
C LEU A 94 -20.99 -13.75 6.94
N ARG A 95 -20.64 -13.98 5.67
CA ARG A 95 -19.40 -14.62 5.28
C ARG A 95 -18.21 -13.81 5.81
N VAL A 96 -17.47 -14.41 6.73
CA VAL A 96 -16.20 -13.85 7.21
C VAL A 96 -15.11 -14.21 6.23
N SER A 97 -14.50 -13.22 5.59
CA SER A 97 -13.28 -13.39 4.79
C SER A 97 -12.10 -12.74 5.50
N THR A 98 -10.94 -13.40 5.44
CA THR A 98 -9.68 -12.78 5.84
C THR A 98 -9.13 -12.00 4.65
N PRO A 99 -9.03 -10.67 4.72
CA PRO A 99 -8.58 -9.87 3.59
C PRO A 99 -7.11 -10.14 3.29
N LEU A 100 -6.75 -10.10 2.01
CA LEU A 100 -5.35 -10.08 1.59
C LEU A 100 -4.80 -8.68 1.82
N ILE A 101 -3.77 -8.58 2.66
CA ILE A 101 -3.04 -7.34 2.93
C ILE A 101 -1.76 -7.41 2.09
N SER A 102 -1.48 -6.34 1.35
CA SER A 102 -0.22 -6.21 0.62
C SER A 102 0.77 -5.49 1.52
N ASP A 103 1.89 -6.15 1.84
CA ASP A 103 2.96 -5.58 2.68
C ASP A 103 3.45 -4.24 2.11
N LEU A 104 3.57 -4.14 0.78
CA LEU A 104 3.93 -2.90 0.08
C LEU A 104 2.89 -1.79 0.28
N ASN A 105 1.60 -2.13 0.32
CA ASN A 105 0.55 -1.14 0.58
C ASN A 105 0.58 -0.70 2.05
N GLU A 106 0.85 -1.62 2.98
CA GLU A 106 0.99 -1.30 4.40
C GLU A 106 2.17 -0.34 4.65
N GLU A 107 3.35 -0.65 4.11
CA GLU A 107 4.52 0.23 4.18
C GLU A 107 4.23 1.60 3.56
N TYR A 108 3.54 1.63 2.40
CA TYR A 108 3.11 2.87 1.77
C TYR A 108 2.17 3.68 2.68
N TYR A 109 1.16 3.07 3.28
CA TYR A 109 0.24 3.75 4.19
C TYR A 109 0.93 4.20 5.48
N ALA A 110 1.85 3.40 6.02
CA ALA A 110 2.66 3.75 7.17
C ALA A 110 3.54 4.96 6.87
N ALA A 111 4.18 4.99 5.70
CA ALA A 111 4.98 6.11 5.24
C ALA A 111 4.13 7.39 5.07
N VAL A 112 2.97 7.30 4.42
CA VAL A 112 2.04 8.43 4.25
C VAL A 112 1.53 8.95 5.60
N THR A 113 1.23 8.04 6.53
CA THR A 113 0.82 8.39 7.90
C THR A 113 1.95 9.07 8.66
N ALA A 114 3.16 8.53 8.58
CA ALA A 114 4.34 9.12 9.19
C ALA A 114 4.61 10.54 8.66
N LEU A 115 4.44 10.76 7.35
CA LEU A 115 4.59 12.08 6.75
C LEU A 115 3.56 13.08 7.31
N LYS A 116 2.29 12.68 7.42
CA LYS A 116 1.24 13.52 8.01
C LYS A 116 1.50 13.83 9.48
N ASN A 117 1.89 12.82 10.25
CA ASN A 117 2.23 13.01 11.67
C ASN A 117 3.41 13.96 11.83
N LEU A 118 4.43 13.83 10.97
CA LEU A 118 5.58 14.71 10.97
C LEU A 118 5.20 16.15 10.59
N GLN A 119 4.28 16.33 9.64
CA GLN A 119 3.73 17.64 9.32
C GLN A 119 3.03 18.25 10.55
N SER A 120 2.13 17.52 11.20
CA SER A 120 1.42 18.01 12.40
C SER A 120 2.38 18.41 13.52
N LEU A 121 3.41 17.59 13.80
CA LEU A 121 4.42 17.92 14.81
C LEU A 121 5.18 19.22 14.49
N LEU A 122 5.55 19.43 13.23
CA LEU A 122 6.26 20.64 12.82
C LEU A 122 5.38 21.90 12.83
N GLU A 123 4.08 21.74 12.58
CA GLU A 123 3.08 22.81 12.70
C GLU A 123 2.91 23.21 14.18
N GLU A 124 2.81 22.24 15.08
CA GLU A 124 2.72 22.45 16.54
C GLU A 124 3.92 23.22 17.09
N GLU A 125 5.14 22.87 16.65
CA GLU A 125 6.38 23.53 17.07
C GLU A 125 6.65 24.87 16.34
N ASN A 126 5.72 25.34 15.50
CA ASN A 126 5.86 26.55 14.68
C ASN A 126 7.16 26.54 13.82
N LEU A 127 7.58 25.36 13.38
CA LEU A 127 8.78 25.13 12.58
C LEU A 127 8.48 25.12 11.06
N LEU A 128 7.22 25.25 10.68
CA LEU A 128 6.75 25.30 9.30
C LEU A 128 6.32 26.72 8.88
N ASP A 129 6.92 27.22 7.81
CA ASP A 129 6.65 28.54 7.23
C ASP A 129 5.62 28.45 6.07
N TYR A 130 4.50 27.74 6.23
CA TYR A 130 3.35 27.73 5.30
C TYR A 130 3.35 26.78 4.07
N GLN A 131 4.14 25.70 4.04
CA GLN A 131 4.08 24.72 2.92
C GLN A 131 3.64 23.32 3.37
N GLU A 132 2.76 22.69 2.60
CA GLU A 132 2.38 21.28 2.78
C GLU A 132 3.61 20.38 2.62
N LEU A 133 3.76 19.43 3.54
CA LEU A 133 4.90 18.52 3.54
C LEU A 133 4.67 17.39 2.53
N THR A 134 5.58 17.26 1.57
CA THR A 134 5.56 16.24 0.53
C THR A 134 6.87 15.47 0.52
N TRP A 135 6.90 14.28 -0.07
CA TRP A 135 8.13 13.50 -0.20
C TRP A 135 9.25 14.24 -0.96
N GLU A 136 8.89 15.15 -1.87
CA GLU A 136 9.85 15.95 -2.63
C GLU A 136 10.52 17.03 -1.79
N ASN A 137 9.77 17.65 -0.86
CA ASN A 137 10.28 18.74 -0.03
C ASN A 137 10.73 18.30 1.38
N LEU A 138 10.41 17.06 1.78
CA LEU A 138 10.64 16.51 3.12
C LEU A 138 12.06 16.77 3.63
N VAL A 139 13.08 16.38 2.86
CA VAL A 139 14.49 16.50 3.30
C VAL A 139 14.89 17.96 3.49
N THR A 140 14.40 18.85 2.62
CA THR A 140 14.69 20.28 2.68
C THR A 140 14.00 20.90 3.89
N VAL A 141 12.71 20.64 4.09
CA VAL A 141 11.94 21.15 5.23
C VAL A 141 12.54 20.64 6.54
N MET A 142 12.91 19.36 6.62
CA MET A 142 13.55 18.78 7.80
C MET A 142 14.88 19.42 8.13
N ARG A 143 15.70 19.74 7.12
CA ARG A 143 16.96 20.46 7.33
C ARG A 143 16.72 21.84 7.94
N HIS A 144 15.71 22.58 7.46
CA HIS A 144 15.37 23.90 7.98
C HIS A 144 14.79 23.82 9.39
N ALA A 145 13.90 22.86 9.65
CA ALA A 145 13.31 22.63 10.97
C ALA A 145 14.37 22.26 12.01
N LEU A 146 15.28 21.33 11.69
CA LEU A 146 16.40 20.96 12.57
C LEU A 146 17.36 22.12 12.80
N ALA A 147 17.66 22.91 11.77
CA ALA A 147 18.47 24.11 11.93
C ALA A 147 17.77 25.09 12.89
N LYS A 148 16.50 25.43 12.64
CA LYS A 148 15.69 26.34 13.47
C LYS A 148 15.63 25.86 14.92
N ALA A 149 15.39 24.58 15.15
CA ALA A 149 15.39 23.95 16.48
C ALA A 149 16.76 24.03 17.18
N ALA A 150 17.86 23.87 16.45
CA ALA A 150 19.21 24.02 16.99
C ALA A 150 19.55 25.48 17.37
N TRP A 151 18.87 26.47 16.77
CA TRP A 151 19.01 27.88 17.13
C TRP A 151 18.11 28.30 18.31
N THR A 152 16.98 27.61 18.54
CA THR A 152 16.06 27.90 19.65
C THR A 152 16.38 27.13 20.94
N GLY A 153 17.17 26.06 20.90
CA GLY A 153 17.61 25.31 22.07
C GLY A 153 18.96 25.78 22.63
N ASP A 154 18.97 26.27 23.87
CA ASP A 154 20.14 26.17 24.76
C ASP A 154 20.70 24.74 24.68
N ALA A 155 22.01 24.61 24.49
CA ALA A 155 22.68 23.34 24.22
C ALA A 155 22.28 22.24 25.22
N PRO A 156 22.05 20.99 24.78
CA PRO A 156 21.95 19.87 25.71
C PRO A 156 23.26 19.79 26.51
N GLN A 157 23.17 20.02 27.82
CA GLN A 157 24.25 19.78 28.76
C GLN A 157 24.60 18.29 28.66
N VAL A 158 25.67 17.99 27.91
CA VAL A 158 26.33 16.69 27.97
C VAL A 158 26.87 16.57 29.38
N ILE A 159 26.11 15.89 30.26
CA ILE A 159 26.65 15.41 31.53
C ILE A 159 27.68 14.36 31.15
N SER A 160 28.95 14.77 31.15
CA SER A 160 30.12 13.92 31.01
C SER A 160 30.20 12.98 32.21
N ASN A 161 29.47 11.88 32.17
CA ASN A 161 29.72 10.73 33.04
C ASN A 161 30.81 9.86 32.43
N ASN A 162 32.04 10.39 32.39
CA ASN A 162 33.24 9.58 32.25
C ASN A 162 33.72 9.15 33.65
N ASP A 163 32.95 8.27 34.28
CA ASP A 163 33.46 7.41 35.34
C ASP A 163 33.41 5.97 34.82
N CYS A 164 34.49 5.57 34.16
CA CYS A 164 34.81 4.18 33.88
C CYS A 164 35.23 3.48 35.17
N PRO A 165 34.53 2.45 35.66
CA PRO A 165 35.09 1.56 36.67
C PRO A 165 36.01 0.57 35.95
N ARG A 166 37.30 0.58 36.33
CA ARG A 166 38.25 -0.50 35.98
C ARG A 166 37.78 -1.80 36.62
N GLY A 167 37.11 -2.65 35.83
CA GLY A 167 36.88 -4.05 36.14
C GLY A 167 38.07 -4.89 35.70
N SER A 168 38.71 -5.56 36.65
CA SER A 168 39.67 -6.65 36.44
C SER A 168 38.90 -7.97 36.50
N GLY A 169 39.19 -8.91 35.61
CA GLY A 169 38.58 -10.26 35.64
C GLY A 169 38.72 -11.03 34.33
N GLU A 170 39.78 -11.82 34.23
CA GLU A 170 39.93 -12.98 33.34
C GLU A 170 38.85 -14.04 33.57
N ALA A 171 38.40 -14.71 32.49
CA ALA A 171 38.39 -16.18 32.36
C ALA A 171 37.79 -16.63 31.01
N ASP A 172 38.43 -17.68 30.48
CA ASP A 172 38.19 -18.39 29.22
C ASP A 172 36.83 -19.13 29.12
N GLY A 173 36.44 -19.49 27.89
CA GLY A 173 35.33 -20.43 27.65
C GLY A 173 34.98 -20.64 26.17
N ASP A 174 35.63 -21.65 25.57
CA ASP A 174 35.38 -22.30 24.27
C ASP A 174 34.01 -23.01 24.20
N SER A 175 33.31 -22.94 23.05
CA SER A 175 32.62 -24.09 22.41
C SER A 175 31.72 -23.71 21.21
N SER A 176 32.15 -24.15 20.02
CA SER A 176 31.44 -24.97 19.01
C SER A 176 29.99 -24.65 18.53
N GLU A 177 29.92 -24.42 17.20
CA GLU A 177 29.00 -24.94 16.16
C GLU A 177 27.47 -25.08 16.40
N ALA A 178 26.68 -24.51 15.46
CA ALA A 178 25.67 -25.28 14.70
C ALA A 178 25.18 -24.52 13.45
N VAL A 179 25.30 -25.18 12.29
CA VAL A 179 24.76 -24.85 10.97
C VAL A 179 23.47 -25.64 10.74
N THR A 180 22.38 -25.03 10.25
CA THR A 180 21.37 -25.69 9.37
C THR A 180 20.48 -24.63 8.71
N GLN A 181 20.67 -24.28 7.42
CA GLN A 181 20.04 -24.86 6.22
C GLN A 181 18.48 -24.87 6.16
N ILE A 182 17.96 -23.84 5.49
CA ILE A 182 17.05 -23.85 4.33
C ILE A 182 15.99 -24.97 4.26
N GLY A 183 14.73 -24.59 4.53
CA GLY A 183 13.54 -25.41 4.32
C GLY A 183 12.96 -25.28 2.91
N ASN A 184 12.73 -26.44 2.32
CA ASN A 184 12.30 -26.75 0.95
C ASN A 184 10.79 -26.43 0.72
N TRP A 185 10.47 -25.65 -0.31
CA TRP A 185 9.10 -25.32 -0.73
C TRP A 185 8.64 -26.27 -1.83
N SER A 186 8.16 -27.44 -1.43
CA SER A 186 7.52 -28.38 -2.36
C SER A 186 6.41 -29.17 -1.67
N ASP A 187 5.34 -28.47 -1.30
CA ASP A 187 4.00 -29.07 -1.22
C ASP A 187 2.96 -27.95 -1.13
N PHE A 188 1.94 -27.97 -1.99
CA PHE A 188 0.54 -27.63 -1.69
C PHE A 188 -0.25 -27.59 -3.00
N ARG A 189 -0.61 -28.80 -3.46
CA ARG A 189 -1.71 -29.04 -4.40
C ARG A 189 -3.03 -28.86 -3.66
N TYR A 190 -3.70 -27.72 -3.77
CA TYR A 190 -5.15 -27.61 -3.56
C TYR A 190 -5.67 -26.38 -4.31
N PHE A 191 -6.58 -26.60 -5.27
CA PHE A 191 -7.74 -25.76 -5.63
C PHE A 191 -8.25 -26.25 -6.99
N ARG A 192 -9.36 -26.99 -6.96
CA ARG A 192 -10.17 -27.40 -8.10
C ARG A 192 -11.62 -27.08 -7.77
#